data_AF-A0A957D077-F1
#
_entry.id   AF-A0A957D077-F1
#
_cell.length_a   1.000
_cell.length_b   1.000
_cell.length_c   1.000
_cell.angle_alpha   90.00
_cell.angle_beta   90.00
_cell.angle_gamma   90.00
#
_symmetry.space_group_name_H-M   'P 1'
#
loop_
_entity.id
_entity.type
_entity.pdbx_description
1 polymer ?
#
loop_
_entity_poly.entity_id
_entity_poly.type
_entity_poly.pdbx_seq_one_letter_code
_entity_poly.pdbx_strand_id
1 'polypeptide(L)'
;MFNQAQLQELLSYEANGHQVVSVYVDTDSGKETKDAIKLQVRGMLKNAQLTEENNAAEIERFLDHGYDWKHPGLAIFCSKGGDFFRTYPVAISFRNRVRVGHKPYVKPLAHLLDYYAHYGVILIDRVGARVLEYHLGELQATEGTIGEDVRKLKQGRGSSAVGMRGGVGGARHEDEVAQRNLRDAANFADKFFADKPIRRLFIGGTAETVAQFRELLSKQLQSCMAGTFSISMTASEHEIRNQTLRMLTEANQIREQKLVEHLLTTHAKGGQAVLGLDDTLQAICDKRVDTLIISDGFRKPGYVHEDSGFIVANLAKSPLSDRELTAVNDVVDTAVAETMSNGGHVEVIAGNPSLDGMGHIGAILRF
;
A
#
# COMPACT_ATOMS: atom_id res chain seq x y z
N MET A 1 0.61 -13.66 8.95
CA MET A 1 0.45 -12.59 7.94
C MET A 1 -0.66 -11.65 8.41
N PHE A 2 -0.47 -10.33 8.24
CA PHE A 2 -1.44 -9.33 8.67
C PHE A 2 -2.76 -9.43 7.88
N ASN A 3 -3.92 -9.21 8.50
CA ASN A 3 -5.22 -9.30 7.82
C ASN A 3 -6.28 -8.34 8.40
N GLN A 4 -7.47 -8.32 7.78
CA GLN A 4 -8.59 -7.45 8.18
C GLN A 4 -9.06 -7.70 9.61
N ALA A 5 -9.07 -8.94 10.10
CA ALA A 5 -9.50 -9.26 11.46
C ALA A 5 -8.54 -8.67 12.50
N GLN A 6 -7.23 -8.73 12.22
CA GLN A 6 -6.20 -8.12 13.07
C GLN A 6 -6.25 -6.58 13.02
N LEU A 7 -6.58 -6.00 11.86
CA LEU A 7 -6.84 -4.56 11.78
C LEU A 7 -8.03 -4.17 12.67
N GLN A 8 -9.11 -4.94 12.65
CA GLN A 8 -10.29 -4.71 13.49
C GLN A 8 -9.99 -4.89 14.98
N GLU A 9 -9.20 -5.90 15.36
CA GLU A 9 -8.72 -6.07 16.75
C GLU A 9 -8.01 -4.79 17.22
N LEU A 10 -7.06 -4.27 16.44
CA LEU A 10 -6.31 -3.05 16.77
C LEU A 10 -7.23 -1.81 16.85
N LEU A 11 -8.22 -1.69 15.96
CA LEU A 11 -9.17 -0.58 15.99
C LEU A 11 -10.11 -0.62 17.21
N SER A 12 -10.48 -1.83 17.64
CA SER A 12 -11.36 -2.06 18.78
C SER A 12 -10.65 -2.01 20.14
N TYR A 13 -9.32 -1.92 20.16
CA TYR A 13 -8.56 -1.94 21.40
C TYR A 13 -8.74 -0.62 22.17
N GLU A 14 -9.19 -0.76 23.42
CA GLU A 14 -9.31 0.34 24.37
C GLU A 14 -8.23 0.22 25.45
N ALA A 15 -7.38 1.23 25.54
CA ALA A 15 -6.25 1.24 26.46
C ALA A 15 -6.65 1.50 27.93
N ASN A 16 -7.94 1.75 28.21
CA ASN A 16 -8.49 1.98 29.56
C ASN A 16 -7.67 2.97 30.39
N GLY A 17 -7.37 4.15 29.82
CA GLY A 17 -6.59 5.21 30.47
C GLY A 17 -5.07 5.14 30.27
N HIS A 18 -4.54 4.04 29.70
CA HIS A 18 -3.12 3.94 29.36
C HIS A 18 -2.82 4.49 27.96
N GLN A 19 -1.54 4.73 27.70
CA GLN A 19 -1.06 5.06 26.36
C GLN A 19 -0.68 3.79 25.58
N VAL A 20 -0.90 3.83 24.28
CA VAL A 20 -0.47 2.83 23.30
C VAL A 20 0.68 3.42 22.50
N VAL A 21 1.77 2.68 22.47
CA VAL A 21 2.95 2.95 21.63
C VAL A 21 2.80 2.15 20.34
N SER A 22 2.73 2.86 19.22
CA SER A 22 2.71 2.28 17.87
C SER A 22 4.01 2.63 17.16
N VAL A 23 4.78 1.61 16.78
CA VAL A 23 6.09 1.77 16.14
C VAL A 23 6.05 1.13 14.77
N TYR A 24 6.56 1.84 13.77
CA TYR A 24 6.76 1.31 12.43
C TYR A 24 8.21 1.52 12.03
N VAL A 25 8.84 0.48 11.48
CA VAL A 25 10.28 0.46 11.20
C VAL A 25 10.54 -0.17 9.82
N ASP A 26 11.44 0.44 9.05
CA ASP A 26 12.16 -0.18 7.95
C ASP A 26 13.26 -1.07 8.54
N THR A 27 13.07 -2.37 8.42
CA THR A 27 14.00 -3.39 8.91
C THR A 27 14.75 -4.06 7.77
N ASP A 28 14.78 -3.43 6.59
CA ASP A 28 15.50 -3.94 5.42
C ASP A 28 17.02 -3.99 5.67
N SER A 29 17.47 -5.20 6.03
CA SER A 29 18.89 -5.51 6.26
C SER A 29 19.78 -5.36 5.02
N GLY A 30 19.20 -5.19 3.83
CA GLY A 30 19.93 -4.83 2.61
C GLY A 30 20.29 -3.35 2.52
N LYS A 31 19.56 -2.47 3.23
CA LYS A 31 19.83 -1.01 3.26
C LYS A 31 20.70 -0.61 4.44
N GLU A 32 20.43 -1.14 5.63
CA GLU A 32 21.11 -0.79 6.86
C GLU A 32 21.48 -2.03 7.69
N THR A 33 22.51 -1.91 8.54
CA THR A 33 22.88 -3.00 9.45
C THR A 33 21.86 -3.12 10.59
N LYS A 34 21.71 -4.33 11.14
CA LYS A 34 20.79 -4.60 12.24
C LYS A 34 21.03 -3.69 13.45
N ASP A 35 22.29 -3.43 13.77
CA ASP A 35 22.66 -2.57 14.90
C ASP A 35 22.32 -1.10 14.65
N ALA A 36 22.45 -0.62 13.41
CA ALA A 36 22.03 0.73 13.02
C ALA A 36 20.51 0.89 13.15
N ILE A 37 19.74 -0.08 12.65
CA ILE A 37 18.27 -0.08 12.76
C ILE A 37 17.85 -0.08 14.23
N LYS A 38 18.45 -0.92 15.08
CA LYS A 38 18.19 -0.93 16.53
C LYS A 38 18.50 0.43 17.16
N LEU A 39 19.63 1.04 16.80
CA LEU A 39 20.01 2.36 17.32
C LEU A 39 19.01 3.45 16.91
N GLN A 40 18.53 3.42 15.66
CA GLN A 40 17.49 4.34 15.19
C GLN A 40 16.20 4.18 16.00
N VAL A 41 15.73 2.95 16.20
CA VAL A 41 14.54 2.68 17.02
C VAL A 41 14.71 3.21 18.44
N ARG A 42 15.86 2.93 19.09
CA ARG A 42 16.17 3.48 20.42
C ARG A 42 16.11 5.01 20.46
N GLY A 43 16.67 5.67 19.45
CA GLY A 43 16.60 7.13 19.32
C GLY A 43 15.17 7.65 19.20
N MET A 44 14.35 6.98 18.41
CA MET A 44 12.93 7.34 18.22
C MET A 44 12.10 7.13 19.48
N LEU A 45 12.32 6.03 20.20
CA LEU A 45 11.64 5.75 21.47
C LEU A 45 11.98 6.81 22.53
N LYS A 46 13.24 7.24 22.61
CA LYS A 46 13.68 8.32 23.51
C LYS A 46 13.01 9.66 23.16
N ASN A 47 12.96 10.01 21.87
CA ASN A 47 12.35 11.26 21.41
C ASN A 47 10.84 11.30 21.65
N ALA A 48 10.17 10.14 21.69
CA ALA A 48 8.75 10.02 21.98
C ALA A 48 8.40 10.23 23.46
N GLN A 49 9.40 10.48 24.33
CA GLN A 49 9.24 10.73 25.77
C GLN A 49 8.32 9.71 26.44
N LEU A 50 8.52 8.43 26.12
CA LEU A 50 7.75 7.34 26.72
C LEU A 50 7.92 7.38 28.24
N THR A 51 6.86 7.80 28.93
CA THR A 51 6.81 7.97 30.38
C THR A 51 6.67 6.64 31.11
N GLU A 52 6.15 5.61 30.44
CA GLU A 52 6.14 4.23 30.93
C GLU A 52 7.45 3.53 30.55
N GLU A 53 8.40 3.47 31.51
CA GLU A 53 9.74 2.86 31.34
C GLU A 53 9.71 1.43 30.79
N ASN A 54 8.61 0.70 30.95
CA ASN A 54 8.48 -0.71 30.55
C ASN A 54 8.27 -0.89 29.03
N ASN A 55 7.52 -0.02 28.34
CA ASN A 55 7.16 -0.25 26.93
C ASN A 55 8.38 -0.21 25.99
N ALA A 56 9.33 0.70 26.24
CA ALA A 56 10.54 0.81 25.43
C ALA A 56 11.46 -0.39 25.61
N ALA A 57 11.66 -0.84 26.85
CA ALA A 57 12.52 -1.98 27.18
C ALA A 57 12.04 -3.27 26.51
N GLU A 58 10.72 -3.48 26.43
CA GLU A 58 10.17 -4.64 25.76
C GLU A 58 10.33 -4.64 24.24
N ILE A 59 10.15 -3.47 23.62
CA ILE A 59 10.38 -3.30 22.17
C ILE A 59 11.84 -3.61 21.85
N GLU A 60 12.77 -3.08 22.66
CA GLU A 60 14.21 -3.37 22.50
C GLU A 60 14.50 -4.86 22.69
N ARG A 61 13.96 -5.49 23.73
CA ARG A 61 14.11 -6.94 23.98
C ARG A 61 13.59 -7.77 22.80
N PHE A 62 12.47 -7.39 22.20
CA PHE A 62 11.92 -8.07 21.04
C PHE A 62 12.84 -7.95 19.82
N LEU A 63 13.40 -6.77 19.55
CA LEU A 63 14.35 -6.57 18.45
C LEU A 63 15.67 -7.32 18.65
N ASP A 64 16.08 -7.53 19.90
CA ASP A 64 17.31 -8.25 20.23
C ASP A 64 17.16 -9.77 20.11
N HIS A 65 16.01 -10.32 20.51
CA HIS A 65 15.86 -11.78 20.66
C HIS A 65 14.70 -12.41 19.88
N GLY A 66 13.66 -11.65 19.54
CA GLY A 66 12.41 -12.17 19.00
C GLY A 66 12.16 -11.88 17.51
N TYR A 67 12.88 -10.94 16.91
CA TYR A 67 12.60 -10.50 15.54
C TYR A 67 13.34 -11.31 14.46
N ASP A 68 12.59 -11.86 13.49
CA ASP A 68 13.16 -12.45 12.27
C ASP A 68 13.45 -11.34 11.24
N TRP A 69 14.73 -11.06 11.03
CA TRP A 69 15.25 -10.00 10.15
C TRP A 69 15.09 -10.28 8.64
N LYS A 70 14.26 -11.26 8.26
CA LYS A 70 13.92 -11.54 6.86
C LYS A 70 12.89 -10.57 6.29
N HIS A 71 12.07 -9.96 7.14
CA HIS A 71 11.04 -9.04 6.70
C HIS A 71 11.59 -7.61 6.69
N PRO A 72 11.40 -6.84 5.60
CA PRO A 72 11.89 -5.46 5.50
C PRO A 72 11.00 -4.44 6.22
N GLY A 73 9.79 -4.82 6.67
CA GLY A 73 8.93 -3.94 7.46
C GLY A 73 8.44 -4.58 8.75
N LEU A 74 8.39 -3.79 9.82
CA LEU A 74 7.87 -4.20 11.11
C LEU A 74 6.93 -3.13 11.70
N ALA A 75 5.74 -3.56 12.11
CA ALA A 75 4.84 -2.77 12.96
C ALA A 75 4.77 -3.41 14.36
N ILE A 76 4.84 -2.58 15.40
CA ILE A 76 4.76 -2.99 16.81
C ILE A 76 3.73 -2.13 17.51
N PHE A 77 2.86 -2.75 18.30
CA PHE A 77 1.96 -2.08 19.21
C PHE A 77 2.21 -2.58 20.62
N CYS A 78 2.43 -1.65 21.55
CA CYS A 78 2.72 -1.94 22.95
C CYS A 78 1.88 -1.04 23.87
N SER A 79 1.32 -1.58 24.95
CA SER A 79 0.66 -0.82 26.01
C SER A 79 0.79 -1.56 27.35
N LYS A 80 0.67 -0.82 28.46
CA LYS A 80 0.71 -1.35 29.84
C LYS A 80 1.98 -2.14 30.19
N GLY A 81 3.13 -1.73 29.68
CA GLY A 81 4.39 -2.44 29.92
C GLY A 81 4.41 -3.88 29.41
N GLY A 82 3.56 -4.21 28.42
CA GLY A 82 3.61 -5.47 27.68
C GLY A 82 2.36 -6.34 27.68
N ASP A 83 1.38 -6.03 28.51
CA ASP A 83 0.11 -6.78 28.54
C ASP A 83 -0.56 -6.80 27.15
N PHE A 84 -0.41 -5.71 26.41
CA PHE A 84 -0.78 -5.62 25.02
C PHE A 84 0.47 -5.46 24.17
N PHE A 85 1.02 -6.56 23.66
CA PHE A 85 2.14 -6.57 22.73
C PHE A 85 1.74 -7.29 21.44
N ARG A 86 1.76 -6.59 20.30
CA ARG A 86 1.44 -7.12 18.97
C ARG A 86 2.52 -6.73 17.98
N THR A 87 2.98 -7.69 17.17
CA THR A 87 4.00 -7.48 16.16
C THR A 87 3.54 -8.01 14.81
N TYR A 88 3.80 -7.24 13.77
CA TYR A 88 3.41 -7.58 12.40
C TYR A 88 4.61 -7.36 11.47
N PRO A 89 5.44 -8.40 11.25
CA PRO A 89 6.40 -8.39 10.17
C PRO A 89 5.68 -8.45 8.81
N VAL A 90 6.16 -7.67 7.84
CA VAL A 90 5.57 -7.59 6.49
C VAL A 90 6.67 -7.50 5.43
N ALA A 91 6.36 -7.92 4.20
CA ALA A 91 7.31 -7.93 3.08
C ALA A 91 7.58 -6.53 2.47
N ILE A 92 7.07 -5.45 3.08
CA ILE A 92 7.15 -4.09 2.58
C ILE A 92 7.67 -3.17 3.69
N SER A 93 8.74 -2.42 3.43
CA SER A 93 9.30 -1.46 4.37
C SER A 93 8.31 -0.37 4.75
N PHE A 94 8.26 -0.03 6.04
CA PHE A 94 7.57 1.17 6.51
C PHE A 94 8.52 2.36 6.58
N ARG A 95 7.97 3.57 6.62
CA ARG A 95 8.74 4.74 7.07
C ARG A 95 8.84 4.70 8.60
N ASN A 96 10.06 4.81 9.10
CA ASN A 96 10.39 4.86 10.52
C ASN A 96 9.54 5.93 11.24
N ARG A 97 8.68 5.50 12.19
CA ARG A 97 7.96 6.41 13.10
C ARG A 97 7.60 5.75 14.43
N VAL A 98 7.39 6.58 15.45
CA VAL A 98 6.78 6.22 16.73
C VAL A 98 5.58 7.15 16.97
N ARG A 99 4.45 6.57 17.40
CA ARG A 99 3.21 7.25 17.73
C ARG A 99 2.76 6.80 19.11
N VAL A 100 2.42 7.76 19.96
CA VAL A 100 1.93 7.54 21.32
C VAL A 100 0.57 8.20 21.40
N GLY A 101 -0.45 7.46 21.80
CA GLY A 101 -1.83 7.94 21.89
C GLY A 101 -2.69 6.99 22.72
N HIS A 102 -3.99 7.26 22.81
CA HIS A 102 -4.91 6.40 23.57
C HIS A 102 -5.42 5.18 22.78
N LYS A 103 -5.16 5.15 21.47
CA LYS A 103 -5.52 4.05 20.56
C LYS A 103 -4.33 3.65 19.69
N PRO A 104 -4.28 2.40 19.19
CA PRO A 104 -3.28 1.99 18.21
C PRO A 104 -3.35 2.83 16.93
N TYR A 105 -2.20 3.36 16.50
CA TYR A 105 -2.12 4.13 15.25
C TYR A 105 -2.04 3.15 14.06
N VAL A 106 -3.19 2.67 13.58
CA VAL A 106 -3.24 1.58 12.56
C VAL A 106 -3.10 2.04 11.12
N LYS A 107 -3.06 3.34 10.86
CA LYS A 107 -3.19 3.89 9.50
C LYS A 107 -2.18 3.33 8.48
N PRO A 108 -0.88 3.18 8.78
CA PRO A 108 0.05 2.55 7.84
C PRO A 108 -0.28 1.09 7.53
N LEU A 109 -0.90 0.36 8.46
CA LEU A 109 -1.36 -1.02 8.22
C LEU A 109 -2.65 -1.08 7.39
N ALA A 110 -3.58 -0.16 7.62
CA ALA A 110 -4.77 -0.02 6.79
C ALA A 110 -4.38 0.29 5.34
N HIS A 111 -3.47 1.25 5.14
CA HIS A 111 -2.90 1.57 3.81
C HIS A 111 -2.24 0.34 3.17
N LEU A 112 -1.48 -0.45 3.93
CA LEU A 112 -0.89 -1.69 3.44
C LEU A 112 -1.96 -2.68 2.93
N LEU A 113 -3.04 -2.90 3.70
CA LEU A 113 -4.15 -3.76 3.30
C LEU A 113 -4.95 -3.23 2.11
N ASP A 114 -5.06 -1.92 1.94
CA ASP A 114 -5.82 -1.36 0.83
C ASP A 114 -5.04 -1.44 -0.49
N TYR A 115 -3.73 -1.18 -0.44
CA TYR A 115 -2.91 -0.98 -1.64
C TYR A 115 -2.03 -2.17 -2.03
N TYR A 116 -1.65 -3.00 -1.05
CA TYR A 116 -0.79 -4.17 -1.25
C TYR A 116 -1.48 -5.50 -0.93
N ALA A 117 -2.80 -5.48 -0.69
CA ALA A 117 -3.58 -6.71 -0.66
C ALA A 117 -3.53 -7.47 -2.00
N HIS A 118 -4.00 -8.72 -1.94
CA HIS A 118 -4.13 -9.69 -3.03
C HIS A 118 -3.93 -9.12 -4.44
N TYR A 119 -2.76 -9.39 -5.01
CA TYR A 119 -2.44 -9.07 -6.40
C TYR A 119 -1.93 -10.30 -7.14
N GLY A 120 -2.32 -10.41 -8.40
CA GLY A 120 -1.88 -11.45 -9.30
C GLY A 120 -0.72 -10.99 -10.19
N VAL A 121 0.13 -11.92 -10.58
CA VAL A 121 1.17 -11.72 -11.59
C VAL A 121 1.08 -12.85 -12.59
N ILE A 122 1.03 -12.53 -13.88
CA ILE A 122 1.07 -13.52 -14.97
C ILE A 122 2.30 -13.25 -15.80
N LEU A 123 3.22 -14.21 -15.86
CA LEU A 123 4.29 -14.21 -16.84
C LEU A 123 3.81 -14.99 -18.07
N ILE A 124 4.01 -14.42 -19.25
CA ILE A 124 3.54 -15.00 -20.51
C ILE A 124 4.63 -14.97 -21.58
N ASP A 125 4.78 -16.10 -22.25
CA ASP A 125 5.59 -16.24 -23.47
C ASP A 125 4.78 -17.02 -24.53
N ARG A 126 5.33 -17.18 -25.74
CA ARG A 126 4.68 -17.90 -26.86
C ARG A 126 4.41 -19.39 -26.58
N VAL A 127 5.10 -19.97 -25.60
CA VAL A 127 4.98 -21.39 -25.25
C VAL A 127 4.07 -21.63 -24.06
N GLY A 128 4.03 -20.74 -23.07
CA GLY A 128 3.29 -21.01 -21.84
C GLY A 128 3.19 -19.81 -20.90
N ALA A 129 2.62 -20.05 -19.72
CA ALA A 129 2.36 -19.02 -18.73
C ALA A 129 2.64 -19.48 -17.31
N ARG A 130 3.07 -18.54 -16.47
CA ARG A 130 3.29 -18.76 -15.04
C ARG A 130 2.46 -17.74 -14.28
N VAL A 131 1.62 -18.23 -13.38
CA VAL A 131 0.73 -17.40 -12.58
C VAL A 131 1.20 -17.42 -11.14
N LEU A 132 1.25 -16.25 -10.52
CA LEU A 132 1.64 -16.05 -9.14
C LEU A 132 0.57 -15.22 -8.44
N GLU A 133 0.29 -15.57 -7.20
CA GLU A 133 -0.55 -14.81 -6.30
C GLU A 133 0.30 -14.28 -5.15
N TYR A 134 0.18 -12.99 -4.88
CA TYR A 134 0.81 -12.32 -3.77
C TYR A 134 -0.22 -11.71 -2.83
N HIS A 135 0.08 -11.70 -1.53
CA HIS A 135 -0.67 -10.97 -0.52
C HIS A 135 0.32 -10.21 0.37
N LEU A 136 0.18 -8.88 0.46
CA LEU A 136 1.09 -8.01 1.23
C LEU A 136 2.56 -8.19 0.86
N GLY A 137 2.84 -8.47 -0.42
CA GLY A 137 4.17 -8.74 -0.95
C GLY A 137 4.68 -10.16 -0.71
N GLU A 138 3.94 -11.03 -0.03
CA GLU A 138 4.33 -12.43 0.18
C GLU A 138 3.68 -13.35 -0.85
N LEU A 139 4.47 -14.25 -1.44
CA LEU A 139 3.96 -15.26 -2.37
C LEU A 139 3.02 -16.23 -1.64
N GLN A 140 1.79 -16.32 -2.11
CA GLN A 140 0.77 -17.24 -1.58
C GLN A 140 0.71 -18.53 -2.39
N ALA A 141 0.73 -18.40 -3.72
CA ALA A 141 0.63 -19.53 -4.63
C ALA A 141 1.36 -19.23 -5.94
N THR A 142 1.96 -20.26 -6.53
CA THR A 142 2.53 -20.20 -7.89
C THR A 142 2.17 -21.47 -8.62
N GLU A 143 1.70 -21.31 -9.86
CA GLU A 143 1.48 -22.43 -10.78
C GLU A 143 1.94 -22.03 -12.18
N GLY A 144 2.08 -23.01 -13.07
CA GLY A 144 2.49 -22.77 -14.44
C GLY A 144 1.89 -23.78 -15.39
N THR A 145 1.73 -23.34 -16.63
CA THR A 145 1.31 -24.17 -17.76
C THR A 145 2.32 -24.03 -18.88
N ILE A 146 2.64 -25.15 -19.53
CA ILE A 146 3.54 -25.23 -20.67
C ILE A 146 2.71 -25.80 -21.82
N GLY A 147 2.53 -25.00 -22.87
CA GLY A 147 1.88 -25.39 -24.11
C GLY A 147 2.86 -26.09 -25.06
N GLU A 148 2.43 -26.25 -26.32
CA GLU A 148 3.23 -26.92 -27.34
C GLU A 148 4.44 -26.05 -27.76
N ASP A 149 5.61 -26.69 -27.91
CA ASP A 149 6.85 -26.02 -28.30
C ASP A 149 6.72 -25.38 -29.69
N VAL A 150 6.88 -24.05 -29.77
CA VAL A 150 6.88 -23.32 -31.05
C VAL A 150 8.24 -23.52 -31.72
N ARG A 151 8.42 -24.66 -32.40
CA ARG A 151 9.64 -24.91 -33.17
C ARG A 151 9.68 -23.97 -34.38
N LYS A 152 10.58 -22.98 -34.34
CA LYS A 152 10.95 -22.22 -35.55
C LYS A 152 11.50 -23.20 -36.58
N LEU A 153 10.76 -23.42 -37.67
CA LEU A 153 11.34 -24.01 -38.86
C LEU A 153 12.37 -23.02 -39.38
N LYS A 154 13.67 -23.27 -39.09
CA LYS A 154 14.78 -22.54 -39.72
C LYS A 154 14.46 -22.47 -41.21
N GLN A 155 14.30 -21.26 -41.75
CA GLN A 155 14.32 -21.04 -43.19
C GLN A 155 15.60 -21.71 -43.70
N GLY A 156 15.42 -22.88 -44.32
CA GLY A 156 16.53 -23.58 -44.93
C GLY A 156 17.15 -22.64 -45.96
N ARG A 157 18.43 -22.31 -45.77
CA ARG A 157 19.31 -21.96 -46.89
C ARG A 157 19.35 -23.18 -47.80
N GLY A 158 18.36 -23.31 -48.66
CA GLY A 158 18.19 -24.37 -49.64
C GLY A 158 17.96 -23.72 -50.99
N SER A 159 19.05 -23.59 -51.73
CA SER A 159 19.16 -23.59 -53.19
C SER A 159 18.08 -22.86 -53.99
N SER A 160 18.55 -21.86 -54.74
CA SER A 160 17.94 -21.36 -55.97
C SER A 160 17.64 -22.51 -56.96
N ALA A 161 16.51 -23.20 -56.75
CA ALA A 161 15.87 -24.04 -57.73
C ALA A 161 14.58 -23.33 -58.16
N VAL A 162 14.62 -22.81 -59.39
CA VAL A 162 13.53 -22.12 -60.06
C VAL A 162 12.30 -23.04 -60.12
N GLY A 163 11.21 -22.69 -59.43
CA GLY A 163 9.88 -23.27 -59.68
C GLY A 163 9.01 -23.66 -58.48
N MET A 164 9.50 -23.67 -57.23
CA MET A 164 8.67 -24.06 -56.08
C MET A 164 8.11 -22.85 -55.33
N ARG A 165 6.79 -22.65 -55.40
CA ARG A 165 6.02 -21.80 -54.47
C ARG A 165 6.05 -22.43 -53.07
N GLY A 166 7.01 -22.08 -52.23
CA GLY A 166 7.12 -22.66 -50.89
C GLY A 166 7.78 -21.71 -49.90
N GLY A 167 7.00 -20.82 -49.28
CA GLY A 167 7.52 -19.89 -48.27
C GLY A 167 6.51 -19.28 -47.31
N VAL A 168 5.25 -19.73 -47.31
CA VAL A 168 4.16 -19.10 -46.52
C VAL A 168 3.57 -20.06 -45.46
N GLY A 169 3.80 -21.37 -45.56
CA GLY A 169 3.16 -22.37 -44.69
C GLY A 169 3.73 -22.48 -43.26
N GLY A 170 5.05 -22.32 -43.08
CA GLY A 170 5.69 -22.49 -41.76
C GLY A 170 5.32 -21.40 -40.75
N ALA A 171 5.39 -20.13 -41.16
CA ALA A 171 5.06 -19.00 -40.30
C ALA A 171 3.59 -19.01 -39.82
N ARG A 172 2.64 -19.40 -40.69
CA ARG A 172 1.22 -19.46 -40.33
C ARG A 172 0.93 -20.54 -39.28
N HIS A 173 1.58 -21.70 -39.38
CA HIS A 173 1.41 -22.77 -38.40
C HIS A 173 2.06 -22.41 -37.06
N GLU A 174 3.22 -21.75 -37.09
CA GLU A 174 3.89 -21.23 -35.89
C GLU A 174 3.03 -20.20 -35.14
N ASP A 175 2.41 -19.27 -35.86
CA ASP A 175 1.51 -18.27 -35.27
C ASP A 175 0.21 -18.90 -34.72
N GLU A 176 -0.32 -19.92 -35.39
CA GLU A 176 -1.52 -20.65 -34.95
C GLU A 176 -1.27 -21.43 -33.64
N VAL A 177 -0.13 -22.11 -33.53
CA VAL A 177 0.27 -22.81 -32.29
C VAL A 177 0.50 -21.82 -31.15
N ALA A 178 1.20 -20.71 -31.41
CA ALA A 178 1.39 -19.66 -30.42
C ALA A 178 0.05 -19.07 -29.94
N GLN A 179 -0.87 -18.80 -30.85
CA GLN A 179 -2.19 -18.26 -30.51
C GLN A 179 -3.02 -19.24 -29.68
N ARG A 180 -2.92 -20.55 -29.98
CA ARG A 180 -3.55 -21.60 -29.18
C ARG A 180 -2.97 -21.66 -27.77
N ASN A 181 -1.64 -21.65 -27.64
CA ASN A 181 -0.95 -21.62 -26.34
C ASN A 181 -1.38 -20.41 -25.50
N LEU A 182 -1.48 -19.22 -26.12
CA LEU A 182 -1.94 -18.01 -25.42
C LEU A 182 -3.38 -18.13 -24.94
N ARG A 183 -4.26 -18.77 -25.72
CA ARG A 183 -5.66 -19.01 -25.32
C ARG A 183 -5.75 -20.00 -24.17
N ASP A 184 -4.98 -21.08 -24.22
CA ASP A 184 -4.94 -22.07 -23.15
C ASP A 184 -4.35 -21.48 -21.86
N ALA A 185 -3.33 -20.63 -21.98
CA ALA A 185 -2.78 -19.85 -20.89
C ALA A 185 -3.81 -18.87 -20.28
N ALA A 186 -4.64 -18.22 -21.09
CA ALA A 186 -5.66 -17.29 -20.61
C ALA A 186 -6.74 -18.04 -19.82
N ASN A 187 -7.22 -19.16 -20.36
CA ASN A 187 -8.16 -20.04 -19.66
C ASN A 187 -7.59 -20.59 -18.35
N PHE A 188 -6.30 -20.90 -18.33
CA PHE A 188 -5.59 -21.34 -17.13
C PHE A 188 -5.52 -20.24 -16.07
N ALA A 189 -5.16 -19.01 -16.48
CA ALA A 189 -5.13 -17.86 -15.58
C ALA A 189 -6.52 -17.55 -15.01
N ASP A 190 -7.57 -17.57 -15.83
CA ASP A 190 -8.94 -17.37 -15.38
C ASP A 190 -9.35 -18.39 -14.30
N LYS A 191 -9.02 -19.67 -14.50
CA LYS A 191 -9.29 -20.73 -13.51
C LYS A 191 -8.49 -20.52 -12.23
N PHE A 192 -7.21 -20.18 -12.32
CA PHE A 192 -6.35 -19.98 -11.16
C PHE A 192 -6.84 -18.81 -10.29
N PHE A 193 -7.33 -17.74 -10.90
CA PHE A 193 -7.79 -16.55 -10.19
C PHE A 193 -9.29 -16.51 -9.89
N ALA A 194 -10.08 -17.51 -10.32
CA ALA A 194 -11.54 -17.52 -10.19
C ALA A 194 -12.01 -17.35 -8.73
N ASP A 195 -11.38 -18.06 -7.80
CA ASP A 195 -11.75 -18.07 -6.37
C ASP A 195 -10.87 -17.15 -5.51
N LYS A 196 -10.04 -16.31 -6.15
CA LYS A 196 -9.05 -15.49 -5.46
C LYS A 196 -9.47 -14.02 -5.44
N PRO A 197 -9.37 -13.33 -4.29
CA PRO A 197 -9.83 -11.94 -4.16
C PRO A 197 -8.82 -10.93 -4.72
N ILE A 198 -8.34 -11.14 -5.95
CA ILE A 198 -7.35 -10.27 -6.57
C ILE A 198 -7.95 -8.91 -6.92
N ARG A 199 -7.28 -7.83 -6.51
CA ARG A 199 -7.67 -6.44 -6.83
C ARG A 199 -6.82 -5.83 -7.94
N ARG A 200 -5.62 -6.38 -8.15
CA ARG A 200 -4.62 -5.90 -9.09
C ARG A 200 -3.97 -7.07 -9.82
N LEU A 201 -3.70 -6.89 -11.10
CA LEU A 201 -3.07 -7.88 -11.96
C LEU A 201 -1.93 -7.24 -12.75
N PHE A 202 -0.75 -7.84 -12.68
CA PHE A 202 0.40 -7.45 -13.50
C PHE A 202 0.71 -8.53 -14.53
N ILE A 203 1.05 -8.13 -15.75
CA ILE A 203 1.43 -9.07 -16.82
C ILE A 203 2.88 -8.83 -17.23
N GLY A 204 3.70 -9.86 -17.09
CA GLY A 204 5.11 -9.89 -17.45
C GLY A 204 5.35 -10.62 -18.75
N GLY A 205 6.09 -10.04 -19.70
CA GLY A 205 6.45 -10.71 -20.94
C GLY A 205 6.92 -9.76 -22.02
N THR A 206 7.01 -10.23 -23.27
CA THR A 206 7.30 -9.33 -24.40
C THR A 206 6.09 -8.46 -24.72
N ALA A 207 6.30 -7.24 -25.21
CA ALA A 207 5.19 -6.32 -25.53
C ALA A 207 4.17 -6.91 -26.50
N GLU A 208 4.63 -7.72 -27.46
CA GLU A 208 3.79 -8.42 -28.43
C GLU A 208 2.92 -9.50 -27.76
N THR A 209 3.53 -10.39 -26.96
CA THR A 209 2.81 -11.49 -26.31
C THR A 209 1.82 -10.96 -25.28
N VAL A 210 2.19 -9.92 -24.52
CA VAL A 210 1.33 -9.28 -23.54
C VAL A 210 0.11 -8.62 -24.20
N ALA A 211 0.28 -7.94 -25.33
CA ALA A 211 -0.82 -7.30 -26.05
C ALA A 211 -1.85 -8.33 -26.53
N GLN A 212 -1.39 -9.42 -27.16
CA GLN A 212 -2.26 -10.52 -27.61
C GLN A 212 -2.94 -11.23 -26.44
N PHE A 213 -2.18 -11.53 -25.38
CA PHE A 213 -2.70 -12.24 -24.21
C PHE A 213 -3.78 -11.44 -23.48
N ARG A 214 -3.60 -10.11 -23.37
CA ARG A 214 -4.57 -9.22 -22.73
C ARG A 214 -5.96 -9.31 -23.37
N GLU A 215 -6.03 -9.43 -24.69
CA GLU A 215 -7.31 -9.55 -25.42
C GLU A 215 -8.03 -10.88 -25.16
N LEU A 216 -7.28 -11.92 -24.76
CA LEU A 216 -7.80 -13.26 -24.50
C LEU A 216 -8.28 -13.47 -23.05
N LEU A 217 -7.85 -12.62 -22.12
CA LEU A 217 -8.27 -12.69 -20.71
C LEU A 217 -9.76 -12.37 -20.55
N SER A 218 -10.38 -12.96 -19.52
CA SER A 218 -11.75 -12.57 -19.13
C SER A 218 -11.87 -11.08 -18.77
N LYS A 219 -13.08 -10.53 -18.92
CA LYS A 219 -13.38 -9.14 -18.54
C LYS A 219 -13.06 -8.84 -17.07
N GLN A 220 -13.20 -9.84 -16.19
CA GLN A 220 -12.86 -9.72 -14.77
C GLN A 220 -11.37 -9.45 -14.59
N LEU A 221 -10.49 -10.29 -15.17
CA LEU A 221 -9.05 -10.09 -15.08
C LEU A 221 -8.58 -8.81 -15.77
N GLN A 222 -9.20 -8.46 -16.91
CA GLN A 222 -8.91 -7.19 -17.57
C GLN A 222 -9.24 -5.98 -16.69
N SER A 223 -10.33 -6.03 -15.91
CA SER A 223 -10.72 -4.94 -15.00
C SER A 223 -9.75 -4.76 -13.82
N CYS A 224 -9.07 -5.84 -13.41
CA CYS A 224 -8.05 -5.81 -12.36
C CYS A 224 -6.66 -5.41 -12.87
N MET A 225 -6.47 -5.22 -14.18
CA MET A 225 -5.14 -5.00 -14.75
C MET A 225 -4.55 -3.67 -14.29
N ALA A 226 -3.47 -3.76 -13.51
CA ALA A 226 -2.77 -2.62 -12.92
C ALA A 226 -1.54 -2.20 -13.74
N GLY A 227 -0.92 -3.10 -14.49
CA GLY A 227 0.22 -2.77 -15.34
C GLY A 227 0.84 -3.95 -16.06
N THR A 228 1.82 -3.65 -16.92
CA THR A 228 2.57 -4.64 -17.69
C THR A 228 4.06 -4.32 -17.62
N PHE A 229 4.92 -5.34 -17.69
CA PHE A 229 6.36 -5.15 -17.61
C PHE A 229 7.13 -6.19 -18.43
N SER A 230 8.33 -5.82 -18.88
CA SER A 230 9.21 -6.75 -19.59
C SER A 230 9.99 -7.57 -18.57
N ILE A 231 9.82 -8.89 -18.63
CA ILE A 231 10.53 -9.85 -17.78
C ILE A 231 10.59 -11.21 -18.48
N SER A 232 11.64 -12.00 -18.18
CA SER A 232 11.73 -13.38 -18.65
C SER A 232 10.71 -14.27 -17.95
N MET A 233 10.14 -15.22 -18.69
CA MET A 233 9.31 -16.31 -18.14
C MET A 233 10.07 -17.17 -17.11
N THR A 234 11.40 -17.23 -17.22
CA THR A 234 12.30 -17.96 -16.30
C THR A 234 12.80 -17.12 -15.12
N ALA A 235 12.31 -15.88 -14.96
CA ALA A 235 12.74 -15.01 -13.88
C ALA A 235 12.45 -15.63 -12.50
N SER A 236 13.34 -15.33 -11.56
CA SER A 236 13.18 -15.78 -10.19
C SER A 236 11.98 -15.11 -9.52
N GLU A 237 11.38 -15.79 -8.53
CA GLU A 237 10.30 -15.21 -7.71
C GLU A 237 10.71 -13.87 -7.10
N HIS A 238 11.95 -13.78 -6.60
CA HIS A 238 12.48 -12.57 -5.98
C HIS A 238 12.53 -11.37 -6.96
N GLU A 239 12.95 -11.59 -8.20
CA GLU A 239 12.96 -10.55 -9.23
C GLU A 239 11.53 -10.08 -9.57
N ILE A 240 10.61 -11.02 -9.74
CA ILE A 240 9.20 -10.75 -10.04
C ILE A 240 8.56 -9.93 -8.89
N ARG A 241 8.77 -10.36 -7.65
CA ARG A 241 8.27 -9.68 -6.45
C ARG A 241 8.80 -8.26 -6.36
N ASN A 242 10.11 -8.07 -6.51
CA ASN A 242 10.71 -6.73 -6.40
C ASN A 242 10.21 -5.79 -7.49
N GLN A 243 10.06 -6.28 -8.72
CA GLN A 243 9.55 -5.45 -9.82
C GLN A 243 8.08 -5.08 -9.62
N THR A 244 7.24 -6.02 -9.18
CA THR A 244 5.81 -5.76 -8.94
C THR A 244 5.57 -4.88 -7.72
N LEU A 245 6.36 -5.01 -6.65
CA LEU A 245 6.31 -4.09 -5.50
C LEU A 245 6.70 -2.66 -5.91
N ARG A 246 7.69 -2.48 -6.78
CA ARG A 246 8.05 -1.15 -7.32
C ARG A 246 6.90 -0.54 -8.11
N MET A 247 6.29 -1.31 -9.02
CA MET A 247 5.13 -0.86 -9.80
C MET A 247 3.94 -0.49 -8.90
N LEU A 248 3.67 -1.28 -7.84
CA LEU A 248 2.63 -0.95 -6.86
C LEU A 248 2.91 0.38 -6.14
N THR A 249 4.17 0.59 -5.74
CA THR A 249 4.62 1.81 -5.07
C THR A 249 4.44 3.03 -5.99
N GLU A 250 4.91 2.93 -7.23
CA GLU A 250 4.78 4.00 -8.24
C GLU A 250 3.31 4.31 -8.55
N ALA A 251 2.48 3.28 -8.72
CA ALA A 251 1.05 3.45 -8.95
C ALA A 251 0.36 4.16 -7.78
N ASN A 252 0.76 3.84 -6.54
CA ASN A 252 0.23 4.53 -5.36
C ASN A 252 0.68 6.00 -5.30
N GLN A 253 1.95 6.30 -5.61
CA GLN A 253 2.46 7.68 -5.66
C GLN A 253 1.72 8.54 -6.69
N ILE A 254 1.48 8.00 -7.89
CA ILE A 254 0.71 8.69 -8.93
C ILE A 254 -0.72 8.98 -8.47
N ARG A 255 -1.36 8.02 -7.79
CA ARG A 255 -2.71 8.20 -7.24
C ARG A 255 -2.74 9.28 -6.16
N GLU A 256 -1.82 9.23 -5.21
CA GLU A 256 -1.69 10.25 -4.16
C GLU A 256 -1.46 11.64 -4.75
N GLN A 257 -0.60 11.76 -5.75
CA GLN A 257 -0.38 13.02 -6.46
C GLN A 257 -1.66 13.54 -7.11
N LYS A 258 -2.39 12.69 -7.84
CA LYS A 258 -3.68 13.07 -8.45
C LYS A 258 -4.71 13.49 -7.42
N LEU A 259 -4.72 12.84 -6.25
CA LEU A 259 -5.62 13.20 -5.15
C LEU A 259 -5.31 14.61 -4.61
N VAL A 260 -4.04 14.94 -4.41
CA VAL A 260 -3.63 16.30 -4.01
C VAL A 260 -3.95 17.31 -5.10
N GLU A 261 -3.65 17.02 -6.36
CA GLU A 261 -3.98 17.90 -7.50
C GLU A 261 -5.48 18.17 -7.58
N HIS A 262 -6.30 17.14 -7.34
CA HIS A 262 -7.76 17.27 -7.31
C HIS A 262 -8.23 18.15 -6.15
N LEU A 263 -7.70 17.95 -4.94
CA LEU A 263 -7.97 18.81 -3.78
C LEU A 263 -7.66 20.28 -4.09
N LEU A 264 -6.45 20.56 -4.60
CA LEU A 264 -6.00 21.92 -4.92
C LEU A 264 -6.85 22.57 -6.01
N THR A 265 -7.13 21.83 -7.09
CA THR A 265 -7.95 22.34 -8.20
C THR A 265 -9.37 22.66 -7.75
N THR A 266 -9.94 21.81 -6.90
CA THR A 266 -11.30 22.00 -6.38
C THR A 266 -11.36 23.22 -5.47
N HIS A 267 -10.36 23.39 -4.59
CA HIS A 267 -10.27 24.56 -3.73
C HIS A 267 -10.10 25.86 -4.52
N ALA A 268 -9.20 25.88 -5.50
CA ALA A 268 -8.95 27.06 -6.34
C ALA A 268 -10.18 27.51 -7.15
N LYS A 269 -11.11 26.58 -7.44
CA LYS A 269 -12.38 26.87 -8.11
C LYS A 269 -13.49 27.32 -7.15
N GLY A 270 -13.22 27.43 -5.85
CA GLY A 270 -14.23 27.69 -4.82
C GLY A 270 -15.22 26.52 -4.65
N GLY A 271 -14.81 25.30 -5.01
CA GLY A 271 -15.61 24.09 -4.88
C GLY A 271 -15.59 23.51 -3.46
N GLN A 272 -16.01 22.26 -3.35
CA GLN A 272 -16.09 21.50 -2.10
C GLN A 272 -14.71 21.00 -1.61
N ALA A 273 -13.80 21.92 -1.34
CA ALA A 273 -12.48 21.61 -0.78
C ALA A 273 -11.93 22.74 0.10
N VAL A 274 -11.29 22.36 1.20
CA VAL A 274 -10.64 23.28 2.15
C VAL A 274 -9.17 22.90 2.32
N LEU A 275 -8.33 23.89 2.59
CA LEU A 275 -6.89 23.75 2.80
C LEU A 275 -6.49 24.44 4.11
N GLY A 276 -5.44 23.94 4.74
CA GLY A 276 -4.94 24.49 6.00
C GLY A 276 -5.67 23.94 7.21
N LEU A 277 -5.01 24.03 8.36
CA LEU A 277 -5.45 23.35 9.59
C LEU A 277 -6.80 23.84 10.08
N ASP A 278 -6.98 25.16 10.24
CA ASP A 278 -8.17 25.71 10.88
C ASP A 278 -9.44 25.43 10.08
N ASP A 279 -9.43 25.68 8.76
CA ASP A 279 -10.58 25.45 7.89
C ASP A 279 -10.91 23.95 7.78
N THR A 280 -9.89 23.09 7.82
CA THR A 280 -10.08 21.64 7.82
C THR A 280 -10.71 21.16 9.13
N LEU A 281 -10.22 21.65 10.28
CA LEU A 281 -10.80 21.30 11.59
C LEU A 281 -12.27 21.75 11.69
N GLN A 282 -12.59 22.94 11.20
CA GLN A 282 -13.96 23.42 11.13
C GLN A 282 -14.83 22.50 10.26
N ALA A 283 -14.36 22.12 9.07
CA ALA A 283 -15.10 21.22 8.18
C ALA A 283 -15.33 19.82 8.78
N ILE A 284 -14.40 19.33 9.60
CA ILE A 284 -14.54 18.07 10.36
C ILE A 284 -15.63 18.21 11.42
N CYS A 285 -15.60 19.30 12.20
CA CYS A 285 -16.62 19.59 13.21
C CYS A 285 -18.02 19.71 12.59
N ASP A 286 -18.11 20.30 11.40
CA ASP A 286 -19.35 20.42 10.63
C ASP A 286 -19.80 19.09 9.98
N LYS A 287 -19.01 18.01 10.11
CA LYS A 287 -19.24 16.68 9.52
C LYS A 287 -19.38 16.70 7.99
N ARG A 288 -18.68 17.64 7.35
CA ARG A 288 -18.73 17.87 5.91
C ARG A 288 -17.64 17.13 5.14
N VAL A 289 -16.65 16.56 5.84
CA VAL A 289 -15.50 15.91 5.20
C VAL A 289 -15.89 14.60 4.56
N ASP A 290 -15.58 14.48 3.27
CA ASP A 290 -15.59 13.21 2.55
C ASP A 290 -14.24 12.52 2.68
N THR A 291 -13.16 13.23 2.33
CA THR A 291 -11.80 12.71 2.32
C THR A 291 -10.85 13.72 2.96
N LEU A 292 -10.28 13.38 4.11
CA LEU A 292 -9.24 14.13 4.81
C LEU A 292 -7.86 13.72 4.26
N ILE A 293 -7.07 14.70 3.83
CA ILE A 293 -5.74 14.50 3.24
C ILE A 293 -4.71 15.20 4.14
N ILE A 294 -3.74 14.44 4.64
CA ILE A 294 -2.76 14.93 5.61
C ILE A 294 -1.35 14.57 5.15
N SER A 295 -0.39 15.49 5.29
CA SER A 295 1.02 15.18 5.11
C SER A 295 1.50 14.23 6.20
N ASP A 296 2.20 13.19 5.78
CA ASP A 296 2.76 12.20 6.68
C ASP A 296 3.69 12.82 7.73
N GLY A 297 3.43 12.51 9.01
CA GLY A 297 4.20 13.06 10.12
C GLY A 297 3.77 14.45 10.58
N PHE A 298 2.79 15.10 9.91
CA PHE A 298 2.27 16.38 10.38
C PHE A 298 1.60 16.22 11.75
N ARG A 299 1.94 17.14 12.67
CA ARG A 299 1.40 17.21 14.03
C ARG A 299 1.27 18.67 14.44
N LYS A 300 0.21 18.98 15.16
CA LYS A 300 0.04 20.28 15.80
C LYS A 300 -0.64 20.12 17.16
N PRO A 301 -0.19 20.85 18.19
CA PRO A 301 -0.97 20.95 19.43
C PRO A 301 -2.27 21.70 19.15
N GLY A 302 -3.28 21.43 19.97
CA GLY A 302 -4.58 22.07 19.87
C GLY A 302 -5.46 21.73 21.06
N TYR A 303 -6.77 21.90 20.88
CA TYR A 303 -7.76 21.76 21.92
C TYR A 303 -8.94 20.97 21.40
N VAL A 304 -9.49 20.13 22.26
CA VAL A 304 -10.62 19.25 21.95
C VAL A 304 -11.68 19.35 23.02
N HIS A 305 -12.95 19.27 22.63
CA HIS A 305 -14.06 19.07 23.54
C HIS A 305 -14.48 17.61 23.48
N GLU A 306 -14.17 16.83 24.51
CA GLU A 306 -14.35 15.37 24.51
C GLU A 306 -15.81 14.96 24.26
N ASP A 307 -16.77 15.69 24.84
CA ASP A 307 -18.20 15.33 24.75
C ASP A 307 -18.83 15.60 23.37
N SER A 308 -18.34 16.61 22.64
CA SER A 308 -18.95 17.03 21.37
C SER A 308 -18.11 16.67 20.15
N GLY A 309 -16.86 16.22 20.34
CA GLY A 309 -15.89 16.02 19.27
C GLY A 309 -15.47 17.33 18.58
N PHE A 310 -15.64 18.49 19.24
CA PHE A 310 -15.21 19.77 18.67
C PHE A 310 -13.70 19.91 18.77
N ILE A 311 -13.06 20.40 17.70
CA ILE A 311 -11.61 20.44 17.56
C ILE A 311 -11.18 21.82 17.07
N VAL A 312 -10.18 22.41 17.74
CA VAL A 312 -9.63 23.71 17.33
C VAL A 312 -8.13 23.80 17.60
N ALA A 313 -7.37 24.41 16.70
CA ALA A 313 -5.93 24.62 16.89
C ALA A 313 -5.61 25.83 17.78
N ASN A 314 -6.51 26.82 17.83
CA ASN A 314 -6.35 28.07 18.58
C ASN A 314 -7.63 28.45 19.32
N LEU A 315 -7.54 28.59 20.64
CA LEU A 315 -8.66 28.98 21.53
C LEU A 315 -9.37 30.28 21.08
N ALA A 316 -8.65 31.23 20.49
CA ALA A 316 -9.23 32.48 20.01
C ALA A 316 -10.30 32.30 18.91
N LYS A 317 -10.33 31.12 18.27
CA LYS A 317 -11.31 30.74 17.25
C LYS A 317 -12.41 29.82 17.80
N SER A 318 -12.37 29.50 19.08
CA SER A 318 -13.35 28.65 19.74
C SER A 318 -14.62 29.43 20.09
N PRO A 319 -15.82 28.92 19.77
CA PRO A 319 -17.07 29.41 20.33
C PRO A 319 -17.32 28.89 21.77
N LEU A 320 -16.57 27.86 22.20
CA LEU A 320 -16.64 27.25 23.53
C LEU A 320 -15.68 27.94 24.50
N SER A 321 -16.00 27.87 25.80
CA SER A 321 -15.17 28.47 26.83
C SER A 321 -13.90 27.65 27.09
N ASP A 322 -12.81 28.31 27.48
CA ASP A 322 -11.51 27.65 27.76
C ASP A 322 -11.60 26.52 28.80
N ARG A 323 -12.62 26.53 29.67
CA ARG A 323 -12.81 25.51 30.72
C ARG A 323 -13.43 24.21 30.21
N GLU A 324 -14.06 24.24 29.04
CA GLU A 324 -14.69 23.09 28.42
C GLU A 324 -13.71 22.32 27.51
N LEU A 325 -12.58 22.94 27.16
CA LEU A 325 -11.61 22.40 26.22
C LEU A 325 -10.41 21.76 26.91
N THR A 326 -10.05 20.56 26.46
CA THR A 326 -8.87 19.84 26.89
C THR A 326 -7.74 20.06 25.90
N ALA A 327 -6.56 20.45 26.40
CA ALA A 327 -5.38 20.62 25.57
C ALA A 327 -4.82 19.26 25.14
N VAL A 328 -4.49 19.12 23.86
CA VAL A 328 -3.90 17.92 23.27
C VAL A 328 -2.61 18.25 22.52
N ASN A 329 -1.65 17.33 22.61
CA ASN A 329 -0.37 17.47 21.92
C ASN A 329 -0.47 17.27 20.39
N ASP A 330 -1.47 16.50 19.94
CA ASP A 330 -1.69 16.21 18.52
C ASP A 330 -3.17 16.27 18.18
N VAL A 331 -3.60 17.45 17.76
CA VAL A 331 -4.97 17.72 17.31
C VAL A 331 -5.30 17.01 15.99
N VAL A 332 -4.27 16.69 15.19
CA VAL A 332 -4.42 16.02 13.89
C VAL A 332 -4.84 14.56 14.09
N ASP A 333 -4.33 13.91 15.13
CA ASP A 333 -4.72 12.53 15.48
C ASP A 333 -6.21 12.45 15.88
N THR A 334 -6.69 13.45 16.62
CA THR A 334 -8.12 13.56 16.96
C THR A 334 -8.96 13.82 15.71
N ALA A 335 -8.50 14.71 14.83
CA ALA A 335 -9.16 15.01 13.56
C ALA A 335 -9.30 13.76 12.66
N VAL A 336 -8.30 12.88 12.65
CA VAL A 336 -8.35 11.59 11.95
C VAL A 336 -9.43 10.68 12.55
N ALA A 337 -9.44 10.54 13.88
CA ALA A 337 -10.40 9.71 14.58
C ALA A 337 -11.85 10.18 14.37
N GLU A 338 -12.10 11.48 14.44
CA GLU A 338 -13.41 12.08 14.17
C GLU A 338 -13.85 11.91 12.72
N THR A 339 -12.94 12.12 11.76
CA THR A 339 -13.26 11.92 10.34
C THR A 339 -13.69 10.49 10.07
N MET A 340 -12.94 9.51 10.58
CA MET A 340 -13.30 8.10 10.44
C MET A 340 -14.63 7.77 11.12
N SER A 341 -14.88 8.29 12.33
CA SER A 341 -16.11 8.05 13.08
C SER A 341 -17.35 8.63 12.37
N ASN A 342 -17.19 9.72 11.61
CA ASN A 342 -18.22 10.32 10.77
C ASN A 342 -18.29 9.70 9.34
N GLY A 343 -17.60 8.57 9.12
CA GLY A 343 -17.59 7.80 7.88
C GLY A 343 -16.77 8.44 6.74
N GLY A 344 -15.93 9.43 7.04
CA GLY A 344 -15.01 10.02 6.08
C GLY A 344 -13.77 9.16 5.87
N HIS A 345 -13.15 9.30 4.70
CA HIS A 345 -11.90 8.64 4.36
C HIS A 345 -10.72 9.50 4.81
N VAL A 346 -9.60 8.85 5.15
CA VAL A 346 -8.40 9.57 5.56
C VAL A 346 -7.17 9.07 4.81
N GLU A 347 -6.56 9.94 4.03
CA GLU A 347 -5.37 9.68 3.22
C GLU A 347 -4.17 10.37 3.86
N VAL A 348 -3.07 9.63 4.08
CA VAL A 348 -1.80 10.22 4.54
C VAL A 348 -0.80 10.11 3.41
N ILE A 349 -0.31 11.27 2.97
CA ILE A 349 0.52 11.39 1.79
C ILE A 349 1.91 11.79 2.20
N ALA A 350 2.89 11.08 1.66
CA ALA A 350 4.20 11.05 2.24
C ALA A 350 5.22 11.78 1.34
N GLY A 351 5.56 13.02 1.70
CA GLY A 351 6.56 13.83 0.97
C GLY A 351 6.00 14.47 -0.31
N ASN A 352 4.89 15.19 -0.19
CA ASN A 352 4.27 15.92 -1.30
C ASN A 352 4.45 17.44 -1.10
N PRO A 353 5.34 18.10 -1.87
CA PRO A 353 5.64 19.52 -1.68
C PRO A 353 4.44 20.44 -1.86
N SER A 354 3.49 20.07 -2.72
CA SER A 354 2.28 20.87 -2.99
C SER A 354 1.33 20.86 -1.78
N LEU A 355 1.19 19.72 -1.10
CA LEU A 355 0.42 19.64 0.14
C LEU A 355 1.12 20.36 1.29
N ASP A 356 2.44 20.21 1.38
CA ASP A 356 3.25 20.85 2.42
C ASP A 356 3.21 22.39 2.30
N GLY A 357 3.31 22.92 1.09
CA GLY A 357 3.20 24.37 0.82
C GLY A 357 1.83 24.97 1.15
N MET A 358 0.79 24.15 1.29
CA MET A 358 -0.59 24.57 1.59
C MET A 358 -0.99 24.30 3.05
N GLY A 359 -0.02 24.08 3.94
CA GLY A 359 -0.26 23.91 5.37
C GLY A 359 -0.39 22.46 5.83
N HIS A 360 0.07 21.49 5.02
CA HIS A 360 0.21 20.07 5.36
C HIS A 360 -1.10 19.29 5.62
N ILE A 361 -2.26 19.92 5.43
CA ILE A 361 -3.57 19.31 5.67
C ILE A 361 -4.63 19.99 4.80
N GLY A 362 -5.61 19.21 4.35
CA GLY A 362 -6.78 19.70 3.64
C GLY A 362 -7.86 18.62 3.56
N ALA A 363 -9.05 18.98 3.11
CA ALA A 363 -10.15 18.05 2.97
C ALA A 363 -10.99 18.32 1.72
N ILE A 364 -11.45 17.23 1.09
CA ILE A 364 -12.54 17.24 0.12
C ILE A 364 -13.85 17.08 0.88
N LEU A 365 -14.83 17.90 0.56
CA LEU A 365 -16.12 17.95 1.26
C LEU A 365 -17.21 17.20 0.50
N ARG A 366 -18.19 16.66 1.23
CA ARG A 366 -19.38 16.00 0.67
C ARG A 366 -20.41 16.99 0.13
N PHE A 367 -20.54 18.15 0.81
CA PHE A 367 -21.52 19.19 0.50
C PHE A 367 -21.03 20.61 0.80
#